data_AF-A0A933ICE4-F1
#
_entry.id   AF-A0A933ICE4-F1
#
_cell.length_a   1.000
_cell.length_b   1.000
_cell.length_c   1.000
_cell.angle_alpha   90.00
_cell.angle_beta   90.00
_cell.angle_gamma   90.00
#
_symmetry.space_group_name_H-M   'P 1'
#
loop_
_entity.id
_entity.type
_entity.pdbx_description
1 polymer ?
#
loop_
_entity_poly.entity_id
_entity_poly.type
_entity_poly.pdbx_seq_one_letter_code
_entity_poly.pdbx_strand_id
1 'polypeptide(L)'
;MEPLASSRRGFVNFLLGSGFGAMAVWMLYPVLRYLIPPKSGEPTIASVPVPWKPAEIKANSGRIFKFGSQPGILVKTPAGELRAFTAICTHLACTVQYREEKQDIWCACHNGIY
;
A
#
# COMPACT_ATOMS: atom_id res chain seq x y z
N MET A 1 36.40 4.26 37.66
CA MET A 1 36.13 4.52 36.23
C MET A 1 36.04 6.03 36.07
N GLU A 2 37.13 6.69 35.69
CA GLU A 2 37.12 8.16 35.53
C GLU A 2 36.21 8.55 34.35
N PRO A 3 35.36 9.59 34.50
CA PRO A 3 34.49 10.03 33.44
C PRO A 3 35.35 10.56 32.29
N LEU A 4 35.02 10.16 31.05
CA LEU A 4 35.73 10.49 29.81
C LEU A 4 35.94 12.01 29.59
N ALA A 5 35.27 12.86 30.37
CA ALA A 5 35.37 14.31 30.35
C ALA A 5 36.55 14.91 31.16
N SER A 6 37.26 14.14 32.00
CA SER A 6 38.27 14.69 32.94
C SER A 6 39.65 14.98 32.30
N SER A 7 39.93 14.45 31.09
CA SER A 7 41.23 14.62 30.40
C SER A 7 41.10 15.34 29.06
N ARG A 8 42.07 16.22 28.74
CA ARG A 8 42.14 16.97 27.45
C ARG A 8 42.05 16.06 26.23
N ARG A 9 42.67 14.87 26.30
CA ARG A 9 42.61 13.86 25.21
C ARG A 9 41.23 13.24 25.10
N GLY A 10 40.54 13.02 26.22
CA GLY A 10 39.16 12.53 26.25
C GLY A 10 38.20 13.52 25.60
N PHE A 11 38.35 14.82 25.91
CA PHE A 11 37.57 15.88 25.28
C PHE A 11 37.78 15.95 23.75
N VAL A 12 39.03 15.90 23.29
CA VAL A 12 39.34 15.90 21.84
C VAL A 12 38.80 14.65 21.14
N ASN A 13 38.96 13.47 21.73
CA ASN A 13 38.44 12.22 21.16
C ASN A 13 36.90 12.21 21.10
N PHE A 14 36.23 12.80 22.09
CA PHE A 14 34.78 12.96 22.07
C PHE A 14 34.33 13.89 20.93
N LEU A 15 34.99 15.04 20.75
CA LEU A 15 34.68 15.97 19.66
C LEU A 15 34.91 15.33 18.28
N LEU A 16 36.03 14.64 18.09
CA LEU A 16 36.32 13.97 16.82
C LEU A 16 35.37 12.80 16.55
N GLY A 17 35.12 11.96 17.56
CA GLY A 17 34.21 10.82 17.43
C GLY A 17 32.77 11.24 17.15
N SER A 18 32.27 12.27 17.83
CA SER A 18 30.93 12.82 17.56
C SER A 18 30.85 13.52 16.20
N GLY A 19 31.91 14.23 15.78
CA GLY A 19 31.99 14.86 14.46
C GLY A 19 31.94 13.85 13.32
N PHE A 20 32.77 12.80 13.36
CA PHE A 20 32.72 11.72 12.37
C PHE A 20 31.41 10.93 12.41
N GLY A 21 30.86 10.71 13.61
CA GLY A 21 29.54 10.09 13.77
C GLY A 21 28.43 10.90 13.11
N ALA A 22 28.40 12.21 13.33
CA ALA A 22 27.42 13.11 12.71
C ALA A 22 27.55 13.15 11.18
N MET A 23 28.79 13.19 10.67
CA MET A 23 29.04 13.14 9.22
C MET A 23 28.55 11.82 8.61
N ALA A 24 28.83 10.68 9.25
CA ALA A 24 28.36 9.38 8.78
C ALA A 24 26.83 9.30 8.74
N VAL A 25 26.14 9.80 9.77
CA VAL A 25 24.66 9.86 9.79
C VAL A 25 24.13 10.76 8.68
N TRP A 26 24.74 11.93 8.46
CA TRP A 26 24.33 12.86 7.42
C TRP A 26 24.47 12.27 6.01
N MET A 27 25.53 11.51 5.76
CA MET A 27 25.73 10.82 4.48
C MET A 27 24.80 9.60 4.31
N LEU A 28 24.50 8.87 5.40
CA LEU A 28 23.62 7.70 5.34
C LEU A 28 22.13 8.10 5.21
N TYR A 29 21.74 9.24 5.75
CA TYR A 29 20.37 9.75 5.70
C TYR A 29 19.76 9.79 4.30
N PRO A 30 20.37 10.42 3.27
CA PRO A 30 19.80 10.47 1.92
C PRO A 30 19.73 9.08 1.28
N VAL A 31 20.68 8.19 1.55
CA VAL A 31 20.65 6.80 1.05
C VAL A 31 19.43 6.06 1.61
N LEU A 32 19.22 6.15 2.92
CA LEU A 32 18.05 5.54 3.56
C LEU A 32 16.75 6.19 3.09
N ARG A 33 16.72 7.52 2.93
CA ARG A 33 15.53 8.23 2.43
C ARG A 33 15.23 7.97 0.97
N TYR A 34 16.22 7.67 0.15
CA TYR A 34 16.01 7.29 -1.24
C TYR A 34 15.29 5.93 -1.35
N LEU A 35 15.55 5.00 -0.43
CA LEU A 35 14.89 3.69 -0.38
C LEU A 35 13.44 3.76 0.14
N ILE A 36 13.07 4.82 0.86
CA ILE A 36 11.72 5.01 1.38
C ILE A 36 10.95 5.86 0.36
N PRO A 37 10.02 5.27 -0.40
CA PRO A 37 9.28 6.02 -1.41
C PRO A 37 8.52 7.19 -0.76
N PRO A 38 8.53 8.39 -1.37
CA PRO A 38 7.69 9.48 -0.91
C PRO A 38 6.21 9.06 -1.05
N LYS A 39 5.34 9.62 -0.21
CA LYS A 39 3.88 9.42 -0.38
C LYS A 39 3.52 9.82 -1.81
N SER A 40 2.89 8.92 -2.57
CA SER A 40 2.53 9.18 -3.95
C SER A 40 1.65 10.42 -4.02
N GLY A 41 2.01 11.37 -4.89
CA GLY A 41 1.18 12.54 -5.19
C GLY A 41 0.01 12.22 -6.11
N GLU A 42 -0.45 10.96 -6.13
CA GLU A 42 -1.58 10.57 -6.97
C GLU A 42 -2.83 11.30 -6.49
N PRO A 43 -3.49 12.10 -7.36
CA PRO A 43 -4.71 12.79 -6.97
C PRO A 43 -5.75 11.77 -6.55
N THR A 44 -6.49 12.09 -5.48
CA THR A 44 -7.60 11.24 -5.02
C THR A 44 -8.65 11.17 -6.11
N ILE A 45 -8.75 10.03 -6.78
CA ILE A 45 -9.75 9.81 -7.82
C ILE A 45 -11.10 9.59 -7.14
N ALA A 46 -12.01 10.56 -7.30
CA ALA A 46 -13.36 10.48 -6.74
C ALA A 46 -14.32 9.65 -7.61
N SER A 47 -14.10 9.62 -8.93
CA SER A 47 -14.93 8.86 -9.87
C SER A 47 -14.12 8.47 -11.10
N VAL A 48 -14.50 7.34 -11.72
CA VAL A 48 -13.93 6.87 -12.98
C VAL A 48 -15.07 6.50 -13.94
N PRO A 49 -15.06 6.99 -15.18
CA PRO A 49 -16.00 6.52 -16.19
C PRO A 49 -15.66 5.08 -16.57
N VAL A 50 -16.67 4.21 -16.50
CA VAL A 50 -16.56 2.83 -16.98
C VAL A 50 -17.16 2.72 -18.38
N PRO A 51 -16.61 1.86 -19.26
CA PRO A 51 -17.04 1.78 -20.65
C PRO A 51 -18.37 1.02 -20.86
N TRP A 52 -19.05 0.61 -19.79
CA TRP A 52 -20.26 -0.21 -19.81
C TRP A 52 -21.34 0.39 -18.92
N LYS A 53 -22.61 0.19 -19.29
CA LYS A 53 -23.76 0.63 -18.49
C LYS A 53 -24.13 -0.40 -17.41
N PRO A 54 -24.81 0.03 -16.33
CA PRO A 54 -25.38 -0.87 -15.30
C PRO A 54 -26.25 -2.02 -15.87
N ALA A 55 -26.95 -1.76 -16.97
CA ALA A 55 -27.84 -2.73 -17.62
C ALA A 55 -27.08 -3.86 -18.35
N GLU A 56 -25.83 -3.62 -18.75
CA GLU A 56 -25.01 -4.60 -19.49
C GLU A 56 -24.38 -5.65 -18.58
N ILE A 57 -24.45 -5.45 -17.26
CA ILE A 57 -23.92 -6.38 -16.28
C ILE A 57 -24.95 -7.49 -16.05
N LYS A 58 -24.53 -8.73 -16.32
CA LYS A 58 -25.31 -9.94 -16.05
C LYS A 58 -25.64 -10.02 -14.56
N ALA A 59 -26.85 -10.44 -14.21
CA ALA A 59 -27.19 -10.73 -12.82
C ALA A 59 -26.28 -11.83 -12.27
N ASN A 60 -25.95 -11.75 -10.97
CA ASN A 60 -25.03 -12.66 -10.30
C ASN A 60 -23.65 -12.73 -10.99
N SER A 61 -23.04 -11.57 -11.26
CA SER A 61 -21.70 -11.50 -11.86
C SER A 61 -20.85 -10.40 -11.24
N GLY A 62 -19.53 -10.55 -11.33
CA GLY A 62 -18.56 -9.55 -10.89
C GLY A 62 -17.67 -9.11 -12.04
N ARG A 63 -17.39 -7.81 -12.13
CA ARG A 63 -16.51 -7.22 -13.15
C ARG A 63 -15.48 -6.31 -12.51
N ILE A 64 -14.21 -6.56 -12.79
CA ILE A 64 -13.09 -5.75 -12.33
C ILE A 64 -12.90 -4.56 -13.27
N PHE A 65 -12.59 -3.39 -12.71
CA PHE A 65 -12.29 -2.18 -13.44
C PHE A 65 -11.14 -1.41 -12.78
N LYS A 66 -10.48 -0.53 -13.53
CA LYS A 66 -9.38 0.30 -13.02
C LYS A 66 -9.94 1.50 -12.26
N PHE A 67 -9.56 1.68 -11.00
CA PHE A 67 -9.93 2.84 -10.18
C PHE A 67 -8.67 3.54 -9.64
N GLY A 68 -8.08 4.40 -10.47
CA GLY A 68 -6.77 4.97 -10.17
C GLY A 68 -5.67 3.91 -10.18
N SER A 69 -4.90 3.84 -9.11
CA SER A 69 -3.82 2.86 -8.91
C SER A 69 -4.27 1.54 -8.29
N GLN A 70 -5.55 1.41 -7.92
CA GLN A 70 -6.11 0.21 -7.29
C GLN A 70 -7.25 -0.36 -8.17
N PRO A 71 -7.34 -1.67 -8.40
CA PRO A 71 -8.49 -2.25 -9.08
C PRO A 71 -9.73 -2.22 -8.18
N GLY A 72 -10.88 -1.88 -8.76
CA GLY A 72 -12.19 -2.02 -8.14
C GLY A 72 -12.93 -3.23 -8.72
N ILE A 73 -13.85 -3.82 -7.95
CA ILE A 73 -14.76 -4.87 -8.40
C ILE A 73 -16.19 -4.38 -8.23
N LEU A 74 -16.98 -4.46 -9.29
CA LEU A 74 -18.42 -4.23 -9.26
C LEU A 74 -19.13 -5.58 -9.31
N VAL A 75 -19.95 -5.85 -8.33
CA VAL A 75 -20.78 -7.06 -8.21
C VAL A 75 -22.24 -6.69 -8.43
N LYS A 76 -22.89 -7.39 -9.36
CA LYS A 76 -24.36 -7.38 -9.46
C LYS A 76 -24.89 -8.61 -8.75
N THR A 77 -25.54 -8.40 -7.61
CA THR A 77 -26.08 -9.50 -6.79
C THR A 77 -27.17 -10.26 -7.55
N PRO A 78 -27.52 -11.49 -7.12
CA PRO A 78 -28.67 -12.21 -7.68
C PRO A 78 -29.98 -11.43 -7.59
N ALA A 79 -30.13 -10.58 -6.56
CA ALA A 79 -31.28 -9.68 -6.39
C ALA A 79 -31.26 -8.46 -7.34
N GLY A 80 -30.21 -8.30 -8.14
CA GLY A 80 -30.05 -7.20 -9.09
C GLY A 80 -29.41 -5.93 -8.52
N GLU A 81 -29.02 -5.93 -7.24
CA GLU A 81 -28.34 -4.80 -6.61
C GLU A 81 -26.90 -4.68 -7.12
N LEU A 82 -26.44 -3.45 -7.31
CA LEU A 82 -25.05 -3.17 -7.64
C LEU A 82 -24.28 -2.80 -6.38
N ARG A 83 -23.17 -3.50 -6.13
CA ARG A 83 -22.26 -3.24 -5.02
C ARG A 83 -20.83 -3.15 -5.53
N ALA A 84 -20.13 -2.08 -5.16
CA ALA A 84 -18.76 -1.84 -5.57
C ALA A 84 -17.81 -1.96 -4.36
N PHE A 85 -16.68 -2.62 -4.57
CA PHE A 85 -15.63 -2.81 -3.57
C PHE A 85 -14.25 -2.60 -4.20
N THR A 86 -13.23 -2.50 -3.36
CA THR A 86 -11.85 -2.71 -3.85
C THR A 86 -11.70 -4.17 -4.27
N ALA A 87 -11.03 -4.42 -5.40
CA ALA A 87 -10.71 -5.77 -5.85
C ALA A 87 -9.40 -6.29 -5.22
N ILE A 88 -9.01 -5.77 -4.06
CA ILE A 88 -7.75 -6.07 -3.38
C ILE A 88 -8.04 -6.83 -2.10
N CYS A 89 -7.43 -8.01 -1.98
CA CYS A 89 -7.46 -8.80 -0.76
C CYS A 89 -6.76 -8.07 0.39
N THR A 90 -7.42 -8.00 1.53
CA THR A 90 -6.91 -7.36 2.75
C THR A 90 -5.70 -8.05 3.38
N HIS A 91 -5.36 -9.26 2.94
CA HIS A 91 -4.21 -10.01 3.46
C HIS A 91 -2.88 -9.45 2.91
N LEU A 92 -2.64 -9.64 1.61
CA LEU A 92 -1.39 -9.28 0.92
C LEU A 92 -1.65 -8.74 -0.49
N ALA A 93 -2.78 -8.06 -0.68
CA ALA A 93 -3.12 -7.32 -1.89
C ALA A 93 -3.26 -8.11 -3.20
N CYS A 94 -3.45 -9.43 -3.14
CA CYS A 94 -3.86 -10.22 -4.31
C CYS A 94 -5.17 -9.69 -4.89
N THR A 95 -5.32 -9.71 -6.22
CA THR A 95 -6.58 -9.37 -6.87
C THR A 95 -7.62 -10.46 -6.63
N VAL A 96 -8.77 -10.08 -6.07
CA VAL A 96 -9.88 -10.99 -5.78
C VAL A 96 -10.78 -11.19 -6.99
N GLN A 97 -11.56 -12.25 -6.99
CA GLN A 97 -12.49 -12.64 -8.05
C GLN A 97 -13.89 -12.87 -7.47
N TYR A 98 -14.93 -12.62 -8.26
CA TYR A 98 -16.29 -13.00 -7.87
C TYR A 98 -16.59 -14.40 -8.42
N ARG A 99 -17.10 -15.29 -7.56
CA ARG A 99 -17.53 -16.65 -7.97
C ARG A 99 -19.04 -16.68 -8.12
N GLU A 100 -19.53 -16.78 -9.35
CA GLU A 100 -20.98 -16.78 -9.63
C GLU A 100 -21.69 -17.96 -8.93
N GLU A 101 -21.02 -19.09 -8.80
CA GLU A 101 -21.56 -20.32 -8.22
C GLU A 101 -21.73 -20.28 -6.70
N LYS A 102 -20.85 -19.53 -6.00
CA LYS A 102 -20.88 -19.36 -4.53
C LYS A 102 -21.39 -18.00 -4.08
N GLN A 103 -21.51 -17.07 -5.02
CA GLN A 103 -21.99 -15.71 -4.82
C GLN A 103 -21.11 -14.90 -3.85
N ASP A 104 -19.81 -15.22 -3.80
CA ASP A 104 -18.83 -14.64 -2.88
C ASP A 104 -17.65 -14.00 -3.62
N ILE A 105 -16.94 -13.12 -2.91
CA ILE A 105 -15.65 -12.59 -3.38
C ILE A 105 -14.55 -13.48 -2.80
N TRP A 106 -13.69 -13.99 -3.67
CA TRP A 106 -12.70 -15.00 -3.33
C TRP A 106 -11.29 -14.62 -3.76
N CYS A 107 -10.32 -14.95 -2.91
CA CYS A 107 -8.90 -14.78 -3.17
C CYS A 107 -8.21 -16.13 -3.33
N ALA A 108 -7.61 -16.37 -4.50
CA ALA A 108 -6.91 -17.61 -4.82
C ALA A 108 -5.63 -17.86 -4.00
N CYS A 109 -5.03 -16.81 -3.44
CA CYS A 109 -3.74 -16.92 -2.76
C CYS A 109 -3.79 -17.81 -1.51
N HIS A 110 -4.81 -17.65 -0.67
CA HIS A 110 -4.96 -18.39 0.60
C HIS A 110 -6.43 -18.71 0.91
N ASN A 111 -7.26 -18.83 -0.13
CA ASN A 111 -8.69 -19.12 -0.02
C ASN A 111 -9.47 -18.13 0.88
N GLY A 112 -9.11 -16.84 0.83
CA GLY A 112 -9.87 -15.80 1.52
C GLY A 112 -11.25 -15.63 0.89
N ILE A 113 -12.29 -15.50 1.72
CA ILE A 113 -13.70 -15.36 1.30
C ILE A 113 -14.29 -14.14 2.01
N TYR A 114 -15.04 -13.32 1.28
CA TYR A 114 -15.70 -12.09 1.74
C TYR A 114 -17.16 -12.05 1.33
#